data_AF-A0A1Q4US98-F1
#
_entry.id   AF-A0A1Q4US98-F1
#
_cell.length_a   1.000
_cell.length_b   1.000
_cell.length_c   1.000
_cell.angle_alpha   90.00
_cell.angle_beta   90.00
_cell.angle_gamma   90.00
#
_symmetry.space_group_name_H-M   'P 1'
#
loop_
_entity.id
_entity.type
_entity.pdbx_description
1 polymer ?
#
loop_
_entity_poly.entity_id
_entity_poly.type
_entity_poly.pdbx_seq_one_letter_code
_entity_poly.pdbx_strand_id
1 'polypeptide(L)'
;MPNTGKLHLLRPLLGTALVMALVMFISDNTALAQNASPSAASATKTATSDAASTSGTLSDTTDGNKSGDTGTAKDAAPTPAPHCDSDHMSLCEDTNELIWSKGFADKVGTFVGPGTASWLAGNASRIDQMIQVLSGPPQIRQKIGDDLWLYGACRAHSCPEKGAVIVTGKGDISATAILHFACTTTCQDDYTLTILGPKDDKTLTDAIKNWAQTTIDDDAREFKKATPPKIATIEHLAPGAATKDTSTDKSAPAHSTSSGDKKSAPAATK
;
A
#
# COMPACT_ATOMS: atom_id res chain seq x y z
N MET A 1 -47.84 -37.09 -37.13
CA MET A 1 -47.29 -37.46 -38.46
C MET A 1 -48.00 -36.62 -39.52
N PRO A 2 -47.32 -36.16 -40.58
CA PRO A 2 -46.36 -35.05 -40.65
C PRO A 2 -46.94 -33.84 -41.42
N ASN A 3 -46.43 -32.62 -41.24
CA ASN A 3 -45.83 -31.91 -42.37
C ASN A 3 -45.00 -30.70 -41.93
N THR A 4 -43.88 -30.58 -42.60
CA THR A 4 -42.75 -29.66 -42.42
C THR A 4 -42.99 -28.33 -43.13
N GLY A 5 -42.73 -27.22 -42.43
CA GLY A 5 -42.62 -25.88 -43.02
C GLY A 5 -41.26 -25.27 -42.73
N LYS A 6 -40.29 -25.50 -43.65
CA LYS A 6 -39.00 -24.81 -43.71
C LYS A 6 -39.22 -23.33 -44.01
N LEU A 7 -38.65 -22.44 -43.21
CA LEU A 7 -38.35 -21.05 -43.60
C LEU A 7 -36.87 -20.80 -43.35
N HIS A 8 -36.10 -20.92 -44.44
CA HIS A 8 -34.75 -20.38 -44.54
C HIS A 8 -34.85 -18.87 -44.79
N LEU A 9 -34.30 -18.08 -43.88
CA LEU A 9 -33.97 -16.67 -44.15
C LEU A 9 -32.49 -16.47 -43.84
N LEU A 10 -31.71 -16.54 -44.92
CA LEU A 10 -30.35 -16.02 -45.06
C LEU A 10 -30.39 -14.50 -45.18
N ARG A 11 -29.48 -13.81 -44.46
CA ARG A 11 -28.70 -12.60 -44.85
C ARG A 11 -28.30 -11.77 -43.61
N PRO A 12 -27.30 -10.87 -43.69
CA PRO A 12 -25.88 -11.13 -43.95
C PRO A 12 -24.97 -10.44 -42.90
N LEU A 13 -23.68 -10.72 -43.01
CA LEU A 13 -22.57 -10.06 -42.32
C LEU A 13 -22.49 -8.55 -42.62
N LEU A 14 -22.53 -7.73 -41.56
CA LEU A 14 -21.78 -6.47 -41.44
C LEU A 14 -21.25 -6.47 -39.99
N GLY A 15 -19.95 -6.43 -39.69
CA GLY A 15 -18.87 -5.80 -40.43
C GLY A 15 -18.63 -4.37 -39.93
N THR A 16 -18.49 -4.18 -38.61
CA THR A 16 -17.98 -2.95 -38.03
C THR A 16 -16.83 -3.27 -37.08
N ALA A 17 -15.63 -3.26 -37.65
CA ALA A 17 -14.38 -3.14 -36.90
C ALA A 17 -14.33 -1.73 -36.29
N LEU A 18 -14.55 -1.64 -34.98
CA LEU A 18 -14.22 -0.43 -34.22
C LEU A 18 -12.75 -0.51 -33.83
N VAL A 19 -11.90 0.07 -34.68
CA VAL A 19 -10.51 0.41 -34.35
C VAL A 19 -10.57 1.65 -33.46
N MET A 20 -10.58 1.47 -32.14
CA MET A 20 -10.31 2.55 -31.20
C MET A 20 -8.80 2.69 -31.08
N ALA A 21 -8.32 3.85 -31.51
CA ALA A 21 -6.93 4.24 -31.54
C ALA A 21 -6.31 4.23 -30.15
N LEU A 22 -5.21 3.50 -30.06
CA LEU A 22 -4.22 3.52 -29.00
C LEU A 22 -3.55 4.90 -28.98
N VAL A 23 -3.91 5.77 -28.03
CA VAL A 23 -3.10 6.97 -27.72
C VAL A 23 -2.10 6.55 -26.66
N MET A 24 -0.88 6.30 -27.12
CA MET A 24 0.30 6.15 -26.27
C MET A 24 0.59 7.49 -25.59
N PHE A 25 0.31 7.60 -24.30
CA PHE A 25 1.00 8.56 -23.45
C PHE A 25 2.33 7.93 -23.02
N ILE A 26 3.37 8.25 -23.78
CA ILE A 26 4.76 8.07 -23.39
C ILE A 26 5.06 9.24 -22.45
N SER A 27 5.15 8.99 -21.14
CA SER A 27 5.75 9.95 -20.22
C SER A 27 7.23 9.66 -20.15
N ASP A 28 8.02 10.53 -20.77
CA ASP A 28 9.47 10.62 -20.61
C ASP A 28 9.81 10.86 -19.12
N ASN A 29 10.23 9.82 -18.41
CA ASN A 29 10.91 9.98 -17.12
C ASN A 29 12.40 10.18 -17.38
N THR A 30 12.78 11.39 -17.77
CA THR A 30 14.16 11.84 -17.68
C THR A 30 14.38 12.50 -16.33
N ALA A 31 15.27 11.88 -15.54
CA ALA A 31 15.73 12.36 -14.26
C ALA A 31 16.31 13.77 -14.34
N LEU A 32 15.94 14.64 -13.39
CA LEU A 32 16.79 15.73 -12.90
C LEU A 32 16.69 15.79 -11.38
N ALA A 33 17.72 15.23 -10.75
CA ALA A 33 18.11 15.59 -9.40
C ALA A 33 18.83 16.93 -9.45
N GLN A 34 18.32 18.00 -8.81
CA GLN A 34 19.12 19.15 -8.37
C GLN A 34 18.52 19.83 -7.12
N ASN A 35 19.35 19.84 -6.08
CA ASN A 35 19.56 20.86 -5.05
C ASN A 35 18.39 21.52 -4.30
N ALA A 36 18.43 21.24 -2.99
CA ALA A 36 17.87 22.05 -1.93
C ALA A 36 18.47 23.46 -1.84
N SER A 37 17.63 24.45 -1.55
CA SER A 37 17.87 25.48 -0.52
C SER A 37 16.55 26.13 -0.10
N PRO A 38 16.43 26.59 1.17
CA PRO A 38 15.15 26.86 1.80
C PRO A 38 14.72 28.32 1.62
N SER A 39 13.43 28.56 1.41
CA SER A 39 12.83 29.88 1.65
C SER A 39 11.68 29.72 2.62
N ALA A 40 11.90 30.22 3.83
CA ALA A 40 10.92 30.38 4.88
C ALA A 40 9.82 31.37 4.44
N ALA A 41 8.57 31.03 4.74
CA ALA A 41 7.49 31.99 4.87
C ALA A 41 6.55 31.51 5.97
N SER A 42 6.70 32.12 7.15
CA SER A 42 5.88 31.93 8.33
C SER A 42 4.43 32.34 8.05
N ALA A 43 3.49 31.41 8.25
CA ALA A 43 2.07 31.73 8.34
C ALA A 43 1.66 31.76 9.82
N THR A 44 1.49 32.99 10.30
CA THR A 44 0.98 33.40 11.61
C THR A 44 -0.36 32.73 11.92
N LYS A 45 -0.44 31.93 12.99
CA LYS A 45 -1.72 31.58 13.62
C LYS A 45 -1.94 32.43 14.86
N THR A 46 -2.97 33.25 14.78
CA THR A 46 -3.60 34.04 15.83
C THR A 46 -3.94 33.16 17.04
N ALA A 47 -3.35 33.47 18.19
CA ALA A 47 -3.73 32.92 19.48
C ALA A 47 -4.74 33.87 20.14
N THR A 48 -5.94 33.35 20.41
CA THR A 48 -6.96 34.03 21.22
C THR A 48 -6.61 33.81 22.69
N SER A 49 -6.36 34.90 23.38
CA SER A 49 -6.21 35.01 24.83
C SER A 49 -7.56 34.92 25.54
N ASP A 50 -7.63 34.17 26.64
CA ASP A 50 -8.39 34.56 27.85
C ASP A 50 -8.10 33.58 29.00
N ALA A 51 -7.44 34.06 30.06
CA ALA A 51 -7.77 33.78 31.45
C ALA A 51 -6.85 34.60 32.36
N ALA A 52 -7.48 35.51 33.10
CA ALA A 52 -6.88 36.39 34.08
C ALA A 52 -6.26 35.62 35.25
N SER A 53 -5.13 36.13 35.75
CA SER A 53 -4.78 36.02 37.17
C SER A 53 -4.03 37.27 37.61
N THR A 54 -4.52 37.81 38.70
CA THR A 54 -4.29 39.13 39.28
C THR A 54 -2.95 39.25 40.00
N SER A 55 -2.28 40.36 39.74
CA SER A 55 -1.67 41.31 40.69
C SER A 55 -0.93 40.77 41.92
N GLY A 56 0.38 40.97 41.95
CA GLY A 56 1.21 41.00 43.16
C GLY A 56 2.50 41.80 42.92
N THR A 57 2.59 42.98 43.53
CA THR A 57 3.61 44.01 43.31
C THR A 57 4.90 43.75 44.10
N LEU A 58 6.02 44.28 43.57
CA LEU A 58 7.38 44.40 44.09
C LEU A 58 7.55 44.56 45.61
N SER A 59 8.64 43.99 46.13
CA SER A 59 9.62 44.74 46.94
C SER A 59 11.02 44.12 46.87
N ASP A 60 11.99 45.03 46.85
CA ASP A 60 13.42 44.92 46.61
C ASP A 60 14.19 44.78 47.94
N THR A 61 15.32 44.05 47.97
CA THR A 61 16.58 44.44 48.67
C THR A 61 17.68 43.36 48.59
N THR A 62 18.76 43.76 47.92
CA THR A 62 20.20 43.54 48.15
C THR A 62 20.64 42.65 49.33
N ASP A 63 21.48 41.63 49.05
CA ASP A 63 22.83 41.51 49.65
C ASP A 63 23.67 40.42 48.96
N GLY A 64 24.94 40.75 48.72
CA GLY A 64 25.87 39.94 47.95
C GLY A 64 26.57 38.85 48.78
N ASN A 65 27.05 37.81 48.08
CA ASN A 65 28.28 37.15 48.50
C ASN A 65 29.07 36.54 47.33
N LYS A 66 30.36 36.40 47.61
CA LYS A 66 31.55 36.38 46.79
C LYS A 66 31.89 35.01 46.16
N SER A 67 32.33 35.08 44.89
CA SER A 67 33.41 34.32 44.21
C SER A 67 33.65 32.85 44.61
N GLY A 68 33.50 31.95 43.64
CA GLY A 68 33.91 30.55 43.72
C GLY A 68 33.92 29.85 42.37
N ASP A 69 35.05 29.99 41.70
CA ASP A 69 35.71 29.00 40.84
C ASP A 69 35.16 28.60 39.46
N THR A 70 36.17 28.45 38.61
CA THR A 70 36.24 28.23 37.19
C THR A 70 35.79 26.82 36.77
N GLY A 71 34.88 26.80 35.80
CA GLY A 71 34.46 25.59 35.13
C GLY A 71 33.38 25.91 34.13
N THR A 72 33.73 26.57 33.04
CA THR A 72 32.87 26.65 31.84
C THR A 72 32.69 25.25 31.29
N ALA A 73 31.77 24.48 31.87
CA ALA A 73 31.06 23.43 31.16
C ALA A 73 30.31 24.16 30.05
N LYS A 74 30.86 24.09 28.84
CA LYS A 74 30.17 24.48 27.62
C LYS A 74 28.90 23.65 27.59
N ASP A 75 27.78 24.26 27.98
CA ASP A 75 26.46 23.64 27.93
C ASP A 75 26.30 23.01 26.55
N ALA A 76 26.30 21.68 26.53
CA ALA A 76 26.05 20.95 25.30
C ALA A 76 24.64 21.35 24.86
N ALA A 77 24.53 21.92 23.66
CA ALA A 77 23.23 22.21 23.08
C ALA A 77 22.37 20.93 23.17
N PRO A 78 21.10 21.03 23.58
CA PRO A 78 20.25 19.85 23.70
C PRO A 78 20.25 19.10 22.37
N THR A 79 20.49 17.79 22.43
CA THR A 79 20.42 16.93 21.26
C THR A 79 19.07 17.15 20.57
N PRO A 80 19.03 17.42 19.25
CA PRO A 80 17.77 17.55 18.54
C PRO A 80 16.86 16.35 18.84
N ALA A 81 15.60 16.62 19.14
CA ALA A 81 14.62 15.56 19.32
C ALA A 81 14.59 14.70 18.05
N PRO A 82 14.49 13.37 18.16
CA PRO A 82 14.41 12.51 16.98
C PRO A 82 13.19 12.90 16.16
N HIS A 83 13.37 12.96 14.85
CA HIS A 83 12.33 13.27 13.86
C HIS A 83 11.94 11.99 13.13
N CYS A 84 10.78 12.00 12.47
CA CYS A 84 10.39 10.92 11.56
C CYS A 84 11.47 10.72 10.47
N ASP A 85 12.11 9.55 10.50
CA ASP A 85 13.13 9.12 9.54
C ASP A 85 13.20 7.57 9.45
N SER A 86 14.20 7.03 8.75
CA SER A 86 14.36 5.57 8.57
C SER A 86 14.47 4.80 9.87
N ASP A 87 15.04 5.42 10.89
CA ASP A 87 15.42 4.78 12.15
C ASP A 87 14.39 5.08 13.25
N HIS A 88 13.51 6.04 13.00
CA HIS A 88 12.46 6.49 13.92
C HIS A 88 11.10 6.59 13.21
N MET A 89 10.77 5.62 12.34
CA MET A 89 9.50 5.61 11.60
C MET A 89 8.26 5.70 12.50
N SER A 90 8.35 5.19 13.73
CA SER A 90 7.30 5.28 14.76
C SER A 90 6.95 6.72 15.17
N LEU A 91 7.81 7.70 14.86
CA LEU A 91 7.61 9.11 15.17
C LEU A 91 6.81 9.86 14.10
N CYS A 92 6.64 9.31 12.88
CA CYS A 92 5.87 9.92 11.80
C CYS A 92 4.40 10.04 12.19
N GLU A 93 3.78 11.22 12.07
CA GLU A 93 2.39 11.48 12.53
C GLU A 93 1.35 10.71 11.72
N ASP A 94 1.57 10.61 10.42
CA ASP A 94 0.68 9.95 9.48
C ASP A 94 1.45 9.17 8.41
N THR A 95 0.70 8.48 7.55
CA THR A 95 1.30 7.70 6.46
C THR A 95 2.00 8.57 5.42
N ASN A 96 1.61 9.83 5.22
CA ASN A 96 2.28 10.70 4.27
C ASN A 96 3.70 11.03 4.75
N GLU A 97 3.87 11.42 6.01
CA GLU A 97 5.21 11.59 6.59
C GLU A 97 6.04 10.31 6.51
N LEU A 98 5.42 9.16 6.78
CA LEU A 98 6.09 7.86 6.74
C LEU A 98 6.61 7.52 5.33
N ILE A 99 5.77 7.61 4.29
CA ILE A 99 6.17 7.18 2.94
C ILE A 99 7.25 8.08 2.33
N TRP A 100 7.30 9.34 2.72
CA TRP A 100 8.32 10.30 2.29
C TRP A 100 9.56 10.29 3.18
N SER A 101 9.53 9.56 4.29
CA SER A 101 10.70 9.40 5.14
C SER A 101 11.80 8.64 4.40
N LYS A 102 13.04 9.05 4.65
CA LYS A 102 14.21 8.41 4.06
C LYS A 102 14.19 6.90 4.39
N GLY A 103 14.49 6.05 3.41
CA GLY A 103 14.64 4.61 3.61
C GLY A 103 13.34 3.82 3.79
N PHE A 104 12.16 4.45 3.82
CA PHE A 104 10.89 3.73 3.93
C PHE A 104 10.70 2.72 2.81
N ALA A 105 10.87 3.14 1.55
CA ALA A 105 10.72 2.26 0.39
C ALA A 105 11.68 1.06 0.45
N ASP A 106 12.92 1.28 0.91
CA ASP A 106 13.92 0.22 1.06
C ASP A 106 13.52 -0.78 2.15
N LYS A 107 12.97 -0.31 3.28
CA LYS A 107 12.47 -1.19 4.35
C LYS A 107 11.26 -1.99 3.90
N VAL A 108 10.31 -1.36 3.20
CA VAL A 108 9.17 -2.08 2.59
C VAL A 108 9.66 -3.12 1.60
N GLY A 109 10.61 -2.77 0.72
CA GLY A 109 11.18 -3.71 -0.24
C GLY A 109 11.88 -4.89 0.42
N THR A 110 12.66 -4.63 1.48
CA THR A 110 13.34 -5.66 2.27
C THR A 110 12.33 -6.56 2.98
N PHE A 111 11.29 -5.97 3.59
CA PHE A 111 10.28 -6.73 4.30
C PHE A 111 9.42 -7.54 3.34
N VAL A 112 8.74 -6.93 2.37
CA VAL A 112 7.84 -7.60 1.42
C VAL A 112 8.57 -8.68 0.63
N GLY A 113 9.83 -8.42 0.28
CA GLY A 113 10.67 -9.30 -0.50
C GLY A 113 10.35 -9.26 -2.00
N PRO A 114 11.23 -9.86 -2.84
CA PRO A 114 11.03 -9.89 -4.27
C PRO A 114 9.83 -10.78 -4.66
N GLY A 115 9.41 -10.64 -5.92
CA GLY A 115 8.36 -11.45 -6.52
C GLY A 115 7.20 -10.61 -7.03
N THR A 116 6.24 -11.30 -7.61
CA THR A 116 5.05 -10.71 -8.20
C THR A 116 3.80 -11.13 -7.45
N ALA A 117 2.72 -10.37 -7.64
CA ALA A 117 1.39 -10.67 -7.15
C ALA A 117 0.34 -9.98 -8.04
N SER A 118 -0.92 -10.38 -7.88
CA SER A 118 -2.06 -9.80 -8.59
C SER A 118 -3.03 -9.11 -7.63
N TRP A 119 -2.52 -8.24 -6.75
CA TRP A 119 -3.33 -7.54 -5.74
C TRP A 119 -4.04 -6.32 -6.33
N LEU A 120 -3.31 -5.47 -7.05
CA LEU A 120 -3.77 -4.23 -7.68
C LEU A 120 -3.61 -4.27 -9.20
N ALA A 121 -2.62 -5.02 -9.68
CA ALA A 121 -2.30 -5.21 -11.08
C ALA A 121 -1.78 -6.64 -11.32
N GLY A 122 -2.21 -7.27 -12.40
CA GLY A 122 -1.90 -8.66 -12.70
C GLY A 122 -0.39 -8.93 -12.83
N ASN A 123 0.11 -9.89 -12.06
CA ASN A 123 1.51 -10.34 -12.04
C ASN A 123 2.54 -9.19 -11.96
N ALA A 124 2.23 -8.13 -11.21
CA ALA A 124 3.11 -6.98 -11.01
C ALA A 124 3.98 -7.15 -9.76
N SER A 125 5.03 -6.32 -9.63
CA SER A 125 5.92 -6.29 -8.46
C SER A 125 5.13 -6.16 -7.15
N ARG A 126 5.41 -7.03 -6.17
CA ARG A 126 4.80 -6.94 -4.84
C ARG A 126 5.18 -5.65 -4.12
N ILE A 127 6.44 -5.25 -4.26
CA ILE A 127 6.99 -4.05 -3.63
C ILE A 127 6.28 -2.82 -4.18
N ASP A 128 6.18 -2.71 -5.51
CA ASP A 128 5.57 -1.55 -6.16
C ASP A 128 4.09 -1.45 -5.81
N GLN A 129 3.37 -2.57 -5.78
CA GLN A 129 1.97 -2.61 -5.36
C GLN A 129 1.81 -2.20 -3.89
N MET A 130 2.71 -2.62 -3.01
CA MET A 130 2.68 -2.21 -1.60
C MET A 130 2.90 -0.70 -1.43
N ILE A 131 3.87 -0.13 -2.12
CA ILE A 131 4.12 1.33 -2.10
C ILE A 131 2.93 2.08 -2.71
N GLN A 132 2.40 1.60 -3.83
CA GLN A 132 1.29 2.22 -4.54
C GLN A 132 0.01 2.28 -3.68
N VAL A 133 -0.27 1.26 -2.88
CA VAL A 133 -1.47 1.26 -2.03
C VAL A 133 -1.36 2.22 -0.84
N LEU A 134 -0.16 2.71 -0.54
CA LEU A 134 0.11 3.69 0.51
C LEU A 134 0.22 5.13 0.00
N SER A 135 0.09 5.36 -1.32
CA SER A 135 0.46 6.63 -1.96
C SER A 135 -0.66 7.66 -2.11
N GLY A 136 -1.86 7.37 -1.61
CA GLY A 136 -3.02 8.28 -1.67
C GLY A 136 -3.25 9.00 -0.33
N PRO A 137 -4.51 9.43 -0.06
CA PRO A 137 -4.88 10.04 1.20
C PRO A 137 -4.35 9.27 2.43
N PRO A 138 -3.58 9.93 3.32
CA PRO A 138 -2.99 9.29 4.48
C PRO A 138 -4.02 9.14 5.60
N GLN A 139 -3.77 8.18 6.49
CA GLN A 139 -4.41 8.09 7.80
C GLN A 139 -3.42 8.48 8.89
N ILE A 140 -3.93 9.05 9.97
CA ILE A 140 -3.16 9.27 11.21
C ILE A 140 -2.74 7.91 11.78
N ARG A 141 -1.50 7.82 12.28
CA ARG A 141 -1.00 6.58 12.88
C ARG A 141 -1.87 6.12 14.05
N GLN A 142 -1.99 4.81 14.23
CA GLN A 142 -2.74 4.20 15.32
C GLN A 142 -1.79 3.38 16.19
N LYS A 143 -1.83 3.59 17.51
CA LYS A 143 -1.13 2.70 18.44
C LYS A 143 -1.94 1.43 18.62
N ILE A 144 -1.38 0.27 18.27
CA ILE A 144 -2.07 -1.03 18.28
C ILE A 144 -1.46 -2.05 19.25
N GLY A 145 -0.42 -1.65 19.98
CA GLY A 145 0.27 -2.43 21.01
C GLY A 145 1.25 -1.55 21.76
N ASP A 146 1.99 -2.12 22.71
CA ASP A 146 2.91 -1.34 23.55
C ASP A 146 3.99 -0.61 22.73
N ASP A 147 4.52 -1.30 21.73
CA ASP A 147 5.59 -0.85 20.83
C ASP A 147 5.21 -0.94 19.34
N LEU A 148 3.91 -0.93 19.01
CA LEU A 148 3.44 -1.14 17.63
C LEU A 148 2.54 -0.01 17.16
N TRP A 149 2.85 0.47 15.95
CA TRP A 149 2.16 1.56 15.28
C TRP A 149 1.69 1.11 13.90
N LEU A 150 0.40 1.30 13.62
CA LEU A 150 -0.21 1.03 12.33
C LEU A 150 -0.35 2.34 11.55
N TYR A 151 0.11 2.31 10.31
CA TYR A 151 -0.01 3.39 9.34
C TYR A 151 -0.83 2.88 8.17
N GLY A 152 -1.96 3.51 7.90
CA GLY A 152 -2.84 3.15 6.79
C GLY A 152 -2.97 4.28 5.77
N ALA A 153 -3.26 3.93 4.54
CA ALA A 153 -3.61 4.87 3.48
C ALA A 153 -4.44 4.15 2.42
N CYS A 154 -4.92 4.91 1.43
CA CYS A 154 -5.53 4.34 0.25
C CYS A 154 -4.68 4.55 -1.00
N ARG A 155 -4.92 3.74 -2.03
CA ARG A 155 -4.27 3.91 -3.33
C ARG A 155 -4.74 5.22 -3.97
N ALA A 156 -3.80 5.99 -4.52
CA ALA A 156 -4.14 7.21 -5.26
C ALA A 156 -5.13 6.90 -6.40
N HIS A 157 -6.20 7.70 -6.48
CA HIS A 157 -7.28 7.56 -7.46
C HIS A 157 -8.12 6.26 -7.39
N SER A 158 -7.89 5.40 -6.40
CA SER A 158 -8.64 4.15 -6.21
C SER A 158 -8.77 3.87 -4.71
N CYS A 159 -9.39 4.79 -3.98
CA CYS A 159 -9.40 4.69 -2.52
C CYS A 159 -10.13 3.51 -1.87
N PRO A 160 -11.01 2.76 -2.58
CA PRO A 160 -11.45 1.45 -2.10
C PRO A 160 -10.29 0.46 -1.86
N GLU A 161 -9.20 0.57 -2.61
CA GLU A 161 -7.99 -0.23 -2.38
C GLU A 161 -7.10 0.46 -1.34
N LYS A 162 -6.72 -0.27 -0.29
CA LYS A 162 -6.07 0.32 0.89
C LYS A 162 -4.88 -0.48 1.38
N GLY A 163 -3.91 0.21 1.92
CA GLY A 163 -2.68 -0.36 2.43
C GLY A 163 -2.49 -0.06 3.90
N ALA A 164 -1.84 -0.97 4.61
CA ALA A 164 -1.31 -0.70 5.94
C ALA A 164 0.10 -1.25 6.12
N VAL A 165 0.89 -0.58 6.95
CA VAL A 165 2.16 -1.07 7.48
C VAL A 165 2.14 -0.94 8.99
N ILE A 166 2.60 -1.97 9.67
CA ILE A 166 2.81 -1.97 11.12
C ILE A 166 4.30 -1.90 11.38
N VAL A 167 4.72 -0.87 12.11
CA VAL A 167 6.11 -0.67 12.52
C VAL A 167 6.28 -0.78 14.02
N THR A 168 7.45 -1.26 14.46
CA THR A 168 7.85 -1.23 15.87
C THR A 168 8.26 0.19 16.28
N GLY A 169 8.45 0.43 17.58
CA GLY A 169 9.01 1.71 18.07
C GLY A 169 10.40 2.00 17.52
N LYS A 170 11.15 0.97 17.12
CA LYS A 170 12.47 1.07 16.46
C LYS A 170 12.40 1.24 14.94
N GLY A 171 11.19 1.32 14.37
CA GLY A 171 10.99 1.49 12.93
C GLY A 171 11.26 0.22 12.10
N ASP A 172 11.17 -0.97 12.71
CA ASP A 172 11.16 -2.23 11.96
C ASP A 172 9.74 -2.55 11.50
N ILE A 173 9.58 -3.07 10.28
CA ILE A 173 8.28 -3.50 9.79
C ILE A 173 7.95 -4.88 10.39
N SER A 174 6.84 -4.97 11.10
CA SER A 174 6.33 -6.22 11.69
C SER A 174 5.31 -6.91 10.79
N ALA A 175 4.52 -6.14 10.05
CA ALA A 175 3.54 -6.64 9.09
C ALA A 175 3.17 -5.57 8.06
N THR A 176 2.69 -6.01 6.91
CA THR A 176 2.06 -5.15 5.91
C THR A 176 0.74 -5.77 5.46
N ALA A 177 -0.22 -4.97 5.03
CA ALA A 177 -1.49 -5.47 4.53
C ALA A 177 -1.98 -4.69 3.32
N ILE A 178 -2.66 -5.39 2.41
CA ILE A 178 -3.37 -4.79 1.28
C ILE A 178 -4.82 -5.28 1.32
N LEU A 179 -5.74 -4.33 1.33
CA LEU A 179 -7.16 -4.51 1.10
C LEU A 179 -7.44 -4.25 -0.39
N HIS A 180 -7.81 -5.28 -1.13
CA HIS A 180 -7.99 -5.21 -2.58
C HIS A 180 -9.18 -6.06 -3.04
N PHE A 181 -9.55 -5.93 -4.31
CA PHE A 181 -10.55 -6.80 -4.93
C PHE A 181 -9.85 -7.93 -5.68
N ALA A 182 -10.25 -9.17 -5.44
CA ALA A 182 -9.73 -10.29 -6.20
C ALA A 182 -10.22 -10.18 -7.66
N CYS A 183 -9.29 -9.88 -8.58
CA CYS A 183 -9.58 -9.75 -10.00
C CYS A 183 -9.00 -10.93 -10.77
N THR A 184 -9.89 -11.73 -11.39
CA THR A 184 -9.52 -12.72 -12.41
C THR A 184 -9.96 -12.18 -13.78
N THR A 185 -10.92 -12.82 -14.44
CA THR A 185 -11.60 -12.26 -15.62
C THR A 185 -12.55 -11.12 -15.24
N THR A 186 -13.13 -11.18 -14.04
CA THR A 186 -13.93 -10.13 -13.42
C THR A 186 -13.45 -9.90 -11.99
N CYS A 187 -13.56 -8.66 -11.51
CA CYS A 187 -13.29 -8.35 -10.12
C CYS A 187 -14.48 -8.75 -9.24
N GLN A 188 -14.18 -9.26 -8.05
CA GLN A 188 -15.20 -9.49 -7.03
C GLN A 188 -15.66 -8.16 -6.43
N ASP A 189 -16.90 -8.12 -5.97
CA ASP A 189 -17.47 -6.95 -5.29
C ASP A 189 -17.00 -6.85 -3.82
N ASP A 190 -16.58 -7.97 -3.24
CA ASP A 190 -16.08 -8.06 -1.87
C ASP A 190 -14.54 -8.05 -1.83
N TYR A 191 -14.00 -7.55 -0.72
CA TYR A 191 -12.58 -7.42 -0.50
C TYR A 191 -11.90 -8.75 -0.18
N THR A 192 -10.65 -8.84 -0.62
CA THR A 192 -9.61 -9.72 -0.08
C THR A 192 -8.65 -8.87 0.75
N LEU A 193 -8.37 -9.31 1.97
CA LEU A 193 -7.36 -8.74 2.84
C LEU A 193 -6.13 -9.64 2.81
N THR A 194 -5.08 -9.25 2.10
CA THR A 194 -3.81 -9.98 2.09
C THR A 194 -2.87 -9.38 3.13
N ILE A 195 -2.46 -10.20 4.10
CA ILE A 195 -1.55 -9.85 5.19
C ILE A 195 -0.21 -10.51 4.93
N LEU A 196 0.85 -9.71 4.91
CA LEU A 196 2.23 -10.18 4.92
C LEU A 196 2.81 -10.01 6.32
N GLY A 197 3.31 -11.10 6.89
CA GLY A 197 3.91 -11.14 8.22
C GLY A 197 4.84 -12.34 8.36
N PRO A 198 5.62 -12.43 9.45
CA PRO A 198 6.50 -13.56 9.70
C PRO A 198 5.76 -14.88 9.54
N LYS A 199 6.47 -15.89 9.00
CA LYS A 199 5.88 -17.20 8.75
C LYS A 199 5.33 -17.78 10.07
N ASP A 200 4.08 -18.21 10.04
CA ASP A 200 3.34 -18.78 11.17
C ASP A 200 3.02 -17.80 12.32
N ASP A 201 3.33 -16.51 12.17
CA ASP A 201 2.91 -15.46 13.11
C ASP A 201 1.61 -14.79 12.63
N LYS A 202 0.56 -14.91 13.44
CA LYS A 202 -0.76 -14.34 13.21
C LYS A 202 -1.19 -13.37 14.30
N THR A 203 -0.28 -12.98 15.19
CA THR A 203 -0.59 -12.13 16.35
C THR A 203 -1.21 -10.78 15.95
N LEU A 204 -0.84 -10.23 14.79
CA LEU A 204 -1.34 -8.95 14.29
C LEU A 204 -2.61 -9.07 13.42
N THR A 205 -3.12 -10.27 13.19
CA THR A 205 -4.27 -10.51 12.29
C THR A 205 -5.50 -9.74 12.72
N ASP A 206 -5.83 -9.78 14.01
CA ASP A 206 -7.05 -9.14 14.52
C ASP A 206 -6.94 -7.62 14.46
N ALA A 207 -5.77 -7.05 14.77
CA ALA A 207 -5.52 -5.62 14.66
C ALA A 207 -5.67 -5.13 13.21
N ILE A 208 -5.08 -5.85 12.25
CA ILE A 208 -5.17 -5.52 10.82
C ILE A 208 -6.60 -5.68 10.31
N LYS A 209 -7.29 -6.76 10.70
CA LYS A 209 -8.69 -6.98 10.32
C LYS A 209 -9.59 -5.87 10.88
N ASN A 210 -9.37 -5.47 12.13
CA ASN A 210 -10.13 -4.39 12.76
C ASN A 210 -9.89 -3.04 12.05
N TRP A 211 -8.64 -2.73 11.71
CA TRP A 211 -8.29 -1.56 10.90
C TRP A 211 -9.00 -1.58 9.53
N ALA A 212 -8.94 -2.71 8.82
CA ALA A 212 -9.55 -2.86 7.52
C ALA A 212 -11.08 -2.68 7.61
N GLN A 213 -11.72 -3.33 8.58
CA GLN A 213 -13.16 -3.20 8.80
C GLN A 213 -13.57 -1.76 9.14
N THR A 214 -12.82 -1.09 10.03
CA THR A 214 -13.07 0.30 10.38
C THR A 214 -13.02 1.19 9.15
N THR A 215 -12.00 1.01 8.30
CA THR A 215 -11.88 1.85 7.10
C THR A 215 -12.97 1.56 6.06
N ILE A 216 -13.43 0.31 5.95
CA ILE A 216 -14.58 -0.04 5.11
C ILE A 216 -15.85 0.65 5.63
N ASP A 217 -16.07 0.62 6.95
CA ASP A 217 -17.24 1.23 7.58
C ASP A 217 -17.20 2.75 7.46
N ASP A 218 -16.02 3.36 7.53
CA ASP A 218 -15.80 4.79 7.35
C ASP A 218 -16.17 5.22 5.92
N ASP A 219 -15.64 4.52 4.91
CA ASP A 219 -15.99 4.73 3.51
C ASP A 219 -17.51 4.55 3.28
N ALA A 220 -18.11 3.52 3.88
CA ALA A 220 -19.53 3.25 3.75
C ALA A 220 -20.38 4.42 4.26
N ARG A 221 -19.99 5.00 5.40
CA ARG A 221 -20.65 6.17 5.99
C ARG A 221 -20.43 7.43 5.16
N GLU A 222 -19.19 7.69 4.73
CA GLU A 222 -18.84 8.87 3.93
C GLU A 222 -19.60 8.87 2.59
N PHE A 223 -19.63 7.73 1.90
CA PHE A 223 -20.24 7.60 0.58
C PHE A 223 -21.71 7.13 0.61
N LYS A 224 -22.33 7.02 1.80
CA LYS A 224 -23.73 6.63 1.99
C LYS A 224 -24.09 5.32 1.27
N LYS A 225 -23.20 4.32 1.30
CA LYS A 225 -23.42 3.03 0.62
C LYS A 225 -24.40 2.17 1.41
N ALA A 226 -25.53 1.81 0.82
CA ALA A 226 -26.55 0.95 1.45
C ALA A 226 -26.05 -0.50 1.67
N THR A 227 -25.16 -0.97 0.81
CA THR A 227 -24.55 -2.30 0.86
C THR A 227 -23.05 -2.16 0.63
N PRO A 228 -22.26 -1.83 1.66
CA PRO A 228 -20.82 -1.71 1.51
C PRO A 228 -20.20 -3.09 1.24
N PRO A 229 -19.12 -3.16 0.45
CA PRO A 229 -18.30 -4.37 0.33
C PRO A 229 -17.84 -4.86 1.70
N LYS A 230 -17.69 -6.18 1.86
CA LYS A 230 -17.14 -6.79 3.08
C LYS A 230 -15.83 -7.49 2.79
N ILE A 231 -15.09 -7.85 3.84
CA ILE A 231 -13.92 -8.72 3.72
C ILE A 231 -14.43 -10.15 3.54
N ALA A 232 -14.36 -10.69 2.32
CA ALA A 232 -14.73 -12.07 2.02
C ALA A 232 -13.60 -13.05 2.32
N THR A 233 -12.35 -12.64 2.08
CA THR A 233 -11.17 -13.50 2.19
C THR A 233 -10.08 -12.81 2.98
N ILE A 234 -9.38 -13.56 3.84
CA ILE A 234 -8.14 -13.12 4.49
C ILE A 234 -7.04 -14.09 4.11
N GLU A 235 -5.99 -13.56 3.48
CA GLU A 235 -4.82 -14.33 3.07
C GLU A 235 -3.63 -13.98 3.96
N HIS A 236 -2.83 -14.99 4.30
CA HIS A 236 -1.57 -14.80 5.00
C HIS A 236 -0.44 -15.29 4.13
N LEU A 237 0.51 -14.39 3.87
CA LEU A 237 1.70 -14.67 3.09
C LEU A 237 2.91 -14.39 3.96
N ALA A 238 3.91 -15.27 3.91
CA ALA A 238 5.21 -14.90 4.42
C ALA A 238 5.84 -13.86 3.47
N PRO A 239 6.64 -12.92 3.99
CA PRO A 239 7.47 -12.07 3.14
C PRO A 239 8.36 -12.91 2.22
N GLY A 240 8.48 -12.50 0.96
CA GLY A 240 9.20 -13.24 -0.09
C GLY A 240 8.58 -14.59 -0.51
N ALA A 241 7.48 -15.05 0.09
CA ALA A 241 6.81 -16.28 -0.36
C ALA A 241 6.19 -16.09 -1.75
N ALA A 242 6.30 -17.11 -2.61
CA ALA A 242 5.59 -17.12 -3.88
C ALA A 242 4.07 -17.01 -3.63
N THR A 243 3.41 -16.06 -4.29
CA THR A 243 1.96 -16.03 -4.33
C THR A 243 1.50 -17.24 -5.14
N LYS A 244 0.58 -18.04 -4.59
CA LYS A 244 -0.16 -18.98 -5.42
C LYS A 244 -1.07 -18.12 -6.28
N ASP A 245 -0.72 -17.94 -7.55
CA ASP A 245 -1.65 -17.37 -8.50
C ASP A 245 -2.89 -18.25 -8.51
N THR A 246 -4.00 -17.77 -7.95
CA THR A 246 -5.29 -18.46 -7.98
C THR A 246 -5.93 -18.39 -9.37
N SER A 247 -5.14 -18.08 -10.41
CA SER A 247 -5.46 -18.39 -11.80
C SER A 247 -5.17 -19.87 -12.05
N THR A 248 -5.98 -20.74 -11.46
CA THR A 248 -6.04 -22.14 -11.92
C THR A 248 -6.81 -22.12 -13.23
N ASP A 249 -6.11 -21.79 -14.30
CA ASP A 249 -6.56 -22.06 -15.64
C ASP A 249 -6.64 -23.58 -15.75
N LYS A 250 -7.88 -24.08 -15.78
CA LYS A 250 -8.19 -25.50 -15.94
C LYS A 250 -7.80 -25.88 -17.36
N SER A 251 -6.51 -26.11 -17.58
CA SER A 251 -6.00 -26.72 -18.80
C SER A 251 -6.70 -28.06 -18.97
N ALA A 252 -7.57 -28.11 -19.97
CA ALA A 252 -8.24 -29.31 -20.43
C ALA A 252 -7.20 -30.40 -20.77
N PRO A 253 -7.53 -31.69 -20.59
CA PRO A 253 -6.60 -32.76 -20.92
C PRO A 253 -6.33 -32.77 -22.43
N ALA A 254 -5.05 -32.67 -22.79
CA ALA A 254 -4.59 -32.85 -24.15
C ALA A 254 -4.96 -34.27 -24.62
N HIS A 255 -5.94 -34.36 -25.52
CA HIS A 255 -6.14 -35.55 -26.35
C HIS A 255 -4.93 -35.68 -27.29
N SER A 256 -4.07 -36.65 -27.01
CA SER A 256 -3.04 -37.12 -27.93
C SER A 256 -3.67 -37.94 -29.03
N THR A 257 -3.99 -37.32 -30.16
CA THR A 257 -4.22 -38.04 -31.42
C THR A 257 -2.87 -38.34 -32.08
N SER A 258 -2.37 -39.54 -31.82
CA SER A 258 -1.30 -40.17 -32.61
C SER A 258 -1.79 -40.40 -34.04
N SER A 259 -1.15 -39.77 -35.02
CA SER A 259 -1.33 -40.06 -36.45
C SER A 259 -0.04 -39.74 -37.20
N GLY A 260 0.58 -40.76 -37.81
CA GLY A 260 1.45 -40.55 -38.97
C GLY A 260 2.83 -41.21 -38.97
N ASP A 261 2.92 -42.54 -38.76
CA ASP A 261 4.07 -43.30 -39.26
C ASP A 261 3.86 -43.66 -40.74
N LYS A 262 4.58 -42.98 -41.64
CA LYS A 262 4.80 -43.45 -43.02
C LYS A 262 5.92 -42.69 -43.73
N LYS A 263 7.15 -43.21 -43.67
CA LYS A 263 8.09 -43.23 -44.82
C LYS A 263 9.39 -43.93 -44.46
N SER A 264 9.72 -45.03 -45.15
CA SER A 264 10.97 -45.19 -45.91
C SER A 264 11.12 -46.60 -46.47
N ALA A 265 11.14 -46.70 -47.79
CA ALA A 265 11.90 -47.69 -48.56
C ALA A 265 12.42 -46.93 -49.80
N PRO A 266 13.69 -47.12 -50.18
CA PRO A 266 13.95 -48.06 -51.27
C PRO A 266 15.32 -48.78 -51.20
N ALA A 267 15.42 -49.93 -51.87
CA ALA A 267 16.41 -50.17 -52.93
C ALA A 267 16.29 -51.61 -53.45
N ALA A 268 16.03 -51.73 -54.76
CA ALA A 268 16.17 -52.96 -55.52
C ALA A 268 17.63 -53.10 -55.97
N THR A 269 18.14 -54.33 -55.96
CA THR A 269 19.41 -54.67 -56.63
C THR A 269 19.12 -55.72 -57.71
N LYS A 270 19.79 -55.55 -58.84
CA LYS A 270 19.70 -56.36 -60.07
C LYS A 270 20.08 -57.82 -59.85
#